data_AF-A0ABD5N0V1-F1
#
_entry.id   AF-A0ABD5N0V1-F1
#
_cell.length_a   1.000
_cell.length_b   1.000
_cell.length_c   1.000
_cell.angle_alpha   90.00
_cell.angle_beta   90.00
_cell.angle_gamma   90.00
#
_symmetry.space_group_name_H-M   'P 1'
#
loop_
_entity.id
_entity.type
_entity.pdbx_description
1 polymer ?
#
loop_
_entity_poly.entity_id
_entity_poly.type
_entity_poly.pdbx_seq_one_letter_code
_entity_poly.pdbx_strand_id
1 'polypeptide(L)'
;MQTTNNKFQTQSTLTIERFPLRYEEFKPLLSKNNSVDLTITTSKTGKALRHPVTVQIPNIYNKRDLDVTNYIIESLVSTHPTLIRFSIDNQSVFKLATHLRRHKTSSCGTLKVYIYCLSRFIDWVKKTPDTLVASCLTEECDLNSRVIRRLSESIDDYIGELRAAGSSPNTINVHVSAVRTFLKANRIEIPQILKPRIRIVYGDRSPTSEELSNLLNFADLREKVIITLLALGGFRVGTLCKLEYRHIKHDLEQNIRPIHLSVESEIVKGKTCDYDTFIGAEATKFLKDYLTLRKRGTPSGKIPPETITDTTPLIRTKTHKEPKPLTRDQLSRVIRRLYTKAGLIASTPQRRYCIRPHSLRKYFKTQLTALGTPREYIEYMMGHKISTYQDIKMKGIDFLRNIYRASNLSIQSRTKIDRAFMLKEMIRTWGYDPEKILVKEALAEPHRTICEKHTTNEENEVKLLSNALKEMMKKELLTTIASKETQTVYEPLEMYK
;
A
#
# COMPACT_ATOMS: atom_id res chain seq x y z
N MET A 1 71.70 -19.00 -13.65
CA MET A 1 70.37 -19.63 -13.46
C MET A 1 69.81 -19.18 -12.12
N GLN A 2 69.02 -18.10 -12.13
CA GLN A 2 68.27 -17.66 -10.95
C GLN A 2 66.83 -18.17 -11.11
N THR A 3 66.45 -19.15 -10.31
CA THR A 3 65.07 -19.63 -10.21
C THR A 3 64.30 -18.75 -9.23
N THR A 4 63.32 -18.04 -9.77
CA THR A 4 62.37 -17.19 -9.07
C THR A 4 61.41 -18.04 -8.24
N ASN A 5 61.49 -17.93 -6.91
CA ASN A 5 60.52 -18.52 -5.99
C ASN A 5 59.23 -17.67 -6.00
N ASN A 6 58.25 -18.12 -6.78
CA ASN A 6 56.86 -17.64 -6.73
C ASN A 6 56.23 -18.05 -5.38
N LYS A 7 56.16 -17.10 -4.43
CA LYS A 7 55.31 -17.23 -3.24
C LYS A 7 53.85 -17.11 -3.65
N PHE A 8 53.16 -18.24 -3.78
CA PHE A 8 51.70 -18.27 -3.81
C PHE A 8 51.16 -17.77 -2.45
N GLN A 9 50.67 -16.54 -2.40
CA GLN A 9 49.86 -16.05 -1.28
C GLN A 9 48.52 -16.78 -1.31
N THR A 10 48.28 -17.64 -0.32
CA THR A 10 47.02 -18.36 -0.13
C THR A 10 45.90 -17.37 0.19
N GLN A 11 45.08 -17.03 -0.80
CA GLN A 11 43.83 -16.28 -0.61
C GLN A 11 42.85 -17.15 0.18
N SER A 12 42.29 -16.60 1.26
CA SER A 12 41.33 -17.30 2.10
C SER A 12 39.93 -17.12 1.50
N THR A 13 39.43 -18.15 0.79
CA THR A 13 38.09 -18.11 0.21
C THR A 13 37.04 -18.49 1.26
N LEU A 14 36.07 -17.62 1.51
CA LEU A 14 34.90 -17.95 2.34
C LEU A 14 33.65 -18.10 1.48
N THR A 15 33.04 -19.28 1.59
CA THR A 15 31.70 -19.52 1.06
C THR A 15 30.68 -19.17 2.12
N ILE A 16 29.78 -18.23 1.82
CA ILE A 16 28.75 -17.80 2.77
C ILE A 16 27.39 -18.35 2.37
N GLU A 17 26.80 -19.11 3.28
CA GLU A 17 25.48 -19.72 3.11
C GLU A 17 24.36 -18.98 3.86
N ARG A 18 24.70 -18.09 4.80
CA ARG A 18 23.73 -17.36 5.63
C ARG A 18 24.10 -15.89 5.81
N PHE A 19 23.09 -15.02 5.74
CA PHE A 19 23.19 -13.58 5.95
C PHE A 19 22.31 -13.14 7.14
N PRO A 20 22.66 -12.07 7.88
CA PRO A 20 23.82 -11.17 7.69
C PRO A 20 25.14 -11.77 8.20
N LEU A 21 26.27 -11.27 7.68
CA LEU A 21 27.59 -11.65 8.16
C LEU A 21 27.81 -11.16 9.60
N ARG A 22 28.21 -12.07 10.50
CA ARG A 22 28.53 -11.72 11.87
C ARG A 22 29.98 -11.27 11.96
N TYR A 23 30.21 -10.17 12.67
CA TYR A 23 31.55 -9.62 12.84
C TYR A 23 32.49 -10.60 13.56
N GLU A 24 31.98 -11.37 14.52
CA GLU A 24 32.78 -12.35 15.27
C GLU A 24 33.28 -13.50 14.41
N GLU A 25 32.49 -13.94 13.42
CA GLU A 25 32.87 -14.97 12.45
C GLU A 25 33.95 -14.44 11.49
N PHE A 26 33.96 -13.13 11.22
CA PHE A 26 34.89 -12.48 10.30
C PHE A 26 36.18 -11.96 10.98
N LYS A 27 36.12 -11.61 12.27
CA LYS A 27 37.24 -11.08 13.06
C LYS A 27 38.55 -11.88 12.95
N PRO A 28 38.57 -13.24 13.02
CA PRO A 28 39.81 -14.01 12.92
C PRO A 28 40.42 -14.03 11.51
N LEU A 29 39.61 -13.76 10.48
CA LEU A 29 40.05 -13.74 9.08
C LEU A 29 40.60 -12.36 8.68
N LEU A 30 40.21 -11.30 9.39
CA LEU A 30 40.66 -9.93 9.19
C LEU A 30 42.06 -9.65 9.79
N SER A 31 42.50 -10.44 10.77
CA SER A 31 43.81 -10.27 11.44
C SER A 31 45.00 -10.80 10.64
N LYS A 32 44.76 -11.54 9.54
CA LYS A 32 45.80 -11.97 8.61
C LYS A 32 45.66 -11.10 7.37
N ASN A 33 46.71 -10.35 7.00
CA ASN A 33 46.75 -9.34 5.92
C ASN A 33 46.47 -9.85 4.48
N ASN A 34 45.48 -10.72 4.27
CA ASN A 34 45.08 -11.20 2.95
C ASN A 34 43.66 -10.73 2.65
N SER A 35 43.48 -10.17 1.46
CA SER A 35 42.17 -9.96 0.85
C SER A 35 41.34 -11.23 0.97
N VAL A 36 40.13 -11.13 1.53
CA VAL A 36 39.22 -12.27 1.69
C VAL A 36 38.29 -12.30 0.48
N ASP A 37 38.32 -13.43 -0.23
CA ASP A 37 37.43 -13.68 -1.35
C ASP A 37 36.12 -14.26 -0.81
N LEU A 38 35.07 -13.43 -0.83
CA LEU A 38 33.73 -13.86 -0.45
C LEU A 38 32.99 -14.42 -1.64
N THR A 39 32.68 -15.71 -1.60
CA THR A 39 31.79 -16.35 -2.56
C THR A 39 30.38 -16.41 -2.01
N ILE A 40 29.49 -15.63 -2.63
CA ILE A 40 28.07 -15.57 -2.30
C ILE A 40 27.33 -16.60 -3.17
N THR A 41 26.85 -17.67 -2.55
CA THR A 41 26.14 -18.77 -3.23
C THR A 41 24.62 -18.74 -3.00
N THR A 42 24.15 -18.00 -1.99
CA THR A 42 22.75 -18.01 -1.56
C THR A 42 22.12 -16.60 -1.54
N SER A 43 20.80 -16.55 -1.70
CA SER A 43 19.97 -15.36 -1.56
C SER A 43 19.54 -15.14 -0.10
N LYS A 44 18.98 -13.96 0.21
CA LYS A 44 18.42 -13.63 1.54
C LYS A 44 17.39 -14.65 2.06
N THR A 45 16.72 -15.38 1.17
CA THR A 45 15.73 -16.41 1.54
C THR A 45 16.32 -17.83 1.59
N GLY A 46 17.65 -17.97 1.53
CA GLY A 46 18.34 -19.28 1.54
C GLY A 46 18.28 -20.05 0.21
N LYS A 47 17.79 -19.44 -0.88
CA LYS A 47 17.78 -20.08 -2.20
C LYS A 47 19.12 -19.91 -2.89
N ALA A 48 19.65 -20.97 -3.49
CA ALA A 48 20.87 -20.94 -4.30
C ALA A 48 20.75 -19.95 -5.47
N LEU A 49 21.82 -19.19 -5.72
CA LEU A 49 21.95 -18.30 -6.87
C LEU A 49 22.32 -19.11 -8.11
N ARG A 50 21.77 -18.71 -9.26
CA ARG A 50 22.13 -19.33 -10.56
C ARG A 50 23.58 -19.10 -10.94
N HIS A 51 24.11 -17.93 -10.59
CA HIS A 51 25.50 -17.55 -10.79
C HIS A 51 26.04 -17.04 -9.46
N PRO A 52 26.85 -17.83 -8.75
CA PRO A 52 27.55 -17.38 -7.56
C PRO A 52 28.41 -16.16 -7.88
N VAL A 53 28.53 -15.24 -6.93
CA VAL A 53 29.34 -14.03 -7.08
C VAL A 53 30.48 -14.07 -6.08
N THR A 54 31.71 -14.08 -6.59
CA THR A 54 32.91 -13.93 -5.78
C THR A 54 33.33 -12.47 -5.77
N VAL A 55 33.47 -11.90 -4.58
CA VAL A 55 33.89 -10.51 -4.38
C VAL A 55 35.08 -10.49 -3.44
N GLN A 56 36.13 -9.80 -3.86
CA GLN A 56 37.25 -9.52 -2.98
C GLN A 56 36.84 -8.38 -2.06
N ILE A 57 36.72 -8.65 -0.77
CA ILE A 57 36.45 -7.58 0.18
C ILE A 57 37.76 -6.86 0.47
N PRO A 58 37.88 -5.55 0.17
CA PRO A 58 39.00 -4.76 0.67
C PRO A 58 38.94 -4.70 2.20
N ASN A 59 40.08 -4.92 2.84
CA ASN A 59 40.26 -5.12 4.29
C ASN A 59 39.21 -4.39 5.15
N ILE A 60 38.23 -5.13 5.66
CA ILE A 60 37.25 -4.60 6.62
C ILE A 60 37.95 -4.50 7.97
N TYR A 61 38.56 -3.37 8.27
CA TYR A 61 39.21 -3.18 9.56
C TYR A 61 38.20 -2.98 10.71
N ASN A 62 36.97 -2.55 10.41
CA ASN A 62 36.01 -2.06 11.40
C ASN A 62 34.60 -2.64 11.25
N LYS A 63 33.89 -2.81 12.38
CA LYS A 63 32.45 -3.19 12.42
C LYS A 63 31.58 -2.33 11.50
N ARG A 64 31.92 -1.05 11.36
CA ARG A 64 31.20 -0.08 10.52
C ARG A 64 31.23 -0.42 9.03
N ASP A 65 32.35 -0.95 8.54
CA ASP A 65 32.55 -1.24 7.13
C ASP A 65 31.87 -2.58 6.79
N LEU A 66 31.87 -3.53 7.75
CA LEU A 66 31.08 -4.76 7.65
C LEU A 66 29.57 -4.48 7.57
N ASP A 67 29.04 -3.55 8.38
CA ASP A 67 27.62 -3.19 8.33
C ASP A 67 27.20 -2.66 6.95
N VAL A 68 28.05 -1.81 6.34
CA VAL A 68 27.80 -1.29 4.98
C VAL A 68 27.90 -2.40 3.93
N THR A 69 28.87 -3.30 4.05
CA THR A 69 28.99 -4.46 3.16
C THR A 69 27.78 -5.38 3.25
N ASN A 70 27.32 -5.71 4.46
CA ASN A 70 26.07 -6.45 4.68
C ASN A 70 24.88 -5.71 4.04
N TYR A 71 24.81 -4.39 4.21
CA TYR A 71 23.76 -3.58 3.61
C TYR A 71 23.78 -3.64 2.07
N ILE A 72 24.95 -3.59 1.42
CA ILE A 72 25.11 -3.74 -0.03
C ILE A 72 24.65 -5.13 -0.49
N ILE A 73 25.18 -6.18 0.14
CA ILE A 73 24.88 -7.57 -0.23
C ILE A 73 23.38 -7.83 -0.08
N GLU A 74 22.80 -7.52 1.08
CA GLU A 74 21.36 -7.72 1.32
C GLU A 74 20.47 -6.97 0.32
N SER A 75 20.93 -5.83 -0.17
CA SER A 75 20.17 -5.01 -1.13
C SER A 75 20.20 -5.55 -2.55
N LEU A 76 21.30 -6.18 -2.95
CA LEU A 76 21.58 -6.53 -4.35
C LEU A 76 21.48 -8.03 -4.64
N VAL A 77 21.74 -8.91 -3.66
CA VAL A 77 21.86 -10.36 -3.84
C VAL A 77 20.65 -11.01 -4.50
N SER A 78 19.45 -10.48 -4.28
CA SER A 78 18.23 -11.06 -4.86
C SER A 78 17.88 -10.57 -6.26
N THR A 79 18.47 -9.47 -6.73
CA THR A 79 18.05 -8.81 -7.99
C THR A 79 19.19 -8.53 -8.95
N HIS A 80 20.32 -8.04 -8.45
CA HIS A 80 21.49 -7.68 -9.26
C HIS A 80 22.78 -8.15 -8.57
N PRO A 81 23.02 -9.47 -8.46
CA PRO A 81 24.19 -10.01 -7.76
C PRO A 81 25.51 -9.46 -8.31
N THR A 82 25.60 -9.25 -9.63
CA THR A 82 26.80 -8.72 -10.31
C THR A 82 27.19 -7.31 -9.85
N LEU A 83 26.22 -6.49 -9.43
CA LEU A 83 26.47 -5.13 -8.96
C LEU A 83 27.05 -5.09 -7.54
N ILE A 84 27.09 -6.22 -6.83
CA ILE A 84 27.76 -6.30 -5.52
C ILE A 84 29.24 -6.00 -5.70
N ARG A 85 29.89 -6.66 -6.67
CA ARG A 85 31.29 -6.43 -7.01
C ARG A 85 31.55 -4.98 -7.40
N PHE A 86 30.74 -4.43 -8.31
CA PHE A 86 30.80 -3.02 -8.70
C PHE A 86 30.77 -2.05 -7.51
N SER A 87 30.02 -2.39 -6.46
CA SER A 87 29.82 -1.51 -5.30
C SER A 87 30.89 -1.62 -4.23
N ILE A 88 31.53 -2.80 -4.13
CA ILE A 88 32.58 -3.09 -3.15
C ILE A 88 33.96 -2.74 -3.70
N ASP A 89 34.22 -3.03 -4.98
CA ASP A 89 35.51 -2.77 -5.63
C ASP A 89 35.78 -1.26 -5.80
N ASN A 90 34.74 -0.43 -5.94
CA ASN A 90 34.87 1.01 -6.15
C ASN A 90 34.60 1.81 -4.86
N GLN A 91 35.62 2.52 -4.37
CA GLN A 91 35.55 3.24 -3.09
C GLN A 91 34.51 4.38 -3.12
N SER A 92 34.32 5.02 -4.26
CA SER A 92 33.34 6.09 -4.45
C SER A 92 31.90 5.58 -4.34
N VAL A 93 31.64 4.35 -4.80
CA VAL A 93 30.33 3.71 -4.70
C VAL A 93 30.09 3.22 -3.28
N PHE A 94 31.12 2.70 -2.61
CA PHE A 94 31.06 2.34 -1.20
C PHE A 94 30.72 3.56 -0.31
N LYS A 95 31.28 4.74 -0.61
CA LYS A 95 30.92 6.01 0.05
C LYS A 95 29.44 6.38 -0.15
N LEU A 96 28.87 6.15 -1.34
CA LEU A 96 27.43 6.33 -1.57
C LEU A 96 26.59 5.38 -0.69
N ALA A 97 26.94 4.09 -0.66
CA ALA A 97 26.24 3.12 0.18
C ALA A 97 26.32 3.50 1.67
N THR A 98 27.50 3.94 2.11
CA THR A 98 27.76 4.47 3.45
C THR A 98 26.88 5.68 3.75
N HIS A 99 26.77 6.64 2.83
CA HIS A 99 25.92 7.82 3.00
C HIS A 99 24.44 7.44 3.17
N LEU A 100 23.94 6.52 2.34
CA LEU A 100 22.56 6.05 2.41
C LEU A 100 22.26 5.26 3.71
N ARG A 101 23.26 4.51 4.21
CA ARG A 101 23.16 3.72 5.46
C ARG A 101 23.21 4.58 6.72
N ARG A 102 23.95 5.70 6.70
CA ARG A 102 24.16 6.54 7.89
C ARG A 102 23.21 7.73 7.99
N HIS A 103 22.92 8.39 6.86
CA HIS A 103 22.24 9.70 6.87
C HIS A 103 20.85 9.68 6.24
N LYS A 104 20.38 8.52 5.77
CA LYS A 104 19.06 8.35 5.13
C LYS A 104 18.29 7.20 5.79
N THR A 105 17.22 6.75 5.14
CA THR A 105 16.32 5.72 5.67
C THR A 105 16.90 4.31 5.72
N SER A 106 18.15 4.11 5.26
CA SER A 106 18.83 2.81 5.21
C SER A 106 18.04 1.72 4.50
N SER A 107 17.16 2.10 3.57
CA SER A 107 16.31 1.17 2.86
C SER A 107 17.10 0.41 1.80
N CYS A 108 17.08 -0.93 1.86
CA CYS A 108 17.73 -1.77 0.85
C CYS A 108 17.16 -1.51 -0.57
N GLY A 109 15.88 -1.15 -0.65
CA GLY A 109 15.24 -0.81 -1.92
C GLY A 109 15.81 0.46 -2.56
N THR A 110 16.13 1.47 -1.75
CA THR A 110 16.74 2.72 -2.24
C THR A 110 18.14 2.46 -2.77
N LEU A 111 18.99 1.75 -1.99
CA LEU A 111 20.34 1.42 -2.40
C LEU A 111 20.35 0.65 -3.72
N LYS A 112 19.50 -0.39 -3.83
CA LYS A 112 19.36 -1.18 -5.06
C LYS A 112 19.07 -0.31 -6.29
N VAL A 113 18.10 0.60 -6.18
CA VAL A 113 17.72 1.49 -7.30
C VAL A 113 18.87 2.44 -7.63
N TYR A 114 19.53 3.00 -6.62
CA TYR A 114 20.59 3.98 -6.82
C TYR A 114 21.82 3.34 -7.48
N ILE A 115 22.23 2.15 -7.04
CA ILE A 115 23.35 1.41 -7.64
C ILE A 115 23.03 1.02 -9.08
N TYR A 116 21.81 0.54 -9.36
CA TYR A 116 21.39 0.23 -10.73
C TYR A 116 21.40 1.47 -11.65
N CYS A 117 20.86 2.60 -11.17
CA CYS A 117 20.87 3.84 -11.94
C CYS A 117 22.30 4.37 -12.16
N LEU A 118 23.16 4.25 -11.14
CA LEU A 118 24.55 4.66 -11.21
C LEU A 118 25.34 3.78 -12.18
N SER A 119 25.20 2.45 -12.12
CA SER A 119 25.91 1.55 -13.04
C SER A 119 25.59 1.91 -14.49
N ARG A 120 24.31 2.14 -14.81
CA ARG A 120 23.90 2.56 -16.16
C ARG A 120 24.47 3.91 -16.61
N PHE A 121 24.69 4.84 -15.69
CA PHE A 121 25.32 6.12 -16.00
C PHE A 121 26.82 5.92 -16.26
N ILE A 122 27.49 5.15 -15.41
CA ILE A 122 28.91 4.84 -15.52
C ILE A 122 29.22 4.06 -16.81
N ASP A 123 28.37 3.09 -17.18
CA ASP A 123 28.47 2.36 -18.43
C ASP A 123 28.36 3.29 -19.66
N TRP A 124 27.52 4.33 -19.58
CA TRP A 124 27.35 5.33 -20.64
C TRP A 124 28.56 6.27 -20.74
N VAL A 125 29.08 6.75 -19.60
CA VAL A 125 30.29 7.59 -19.55
C VAL A 125 31.55 6.81 -19.94
N LYS A 126 31.53 5.48 -19.84
CA LYS A 126 32.66 4.56 -20.12
C LYS A 126 33.91 4.87 -19.29
N LYS A 127 33.72 5.29 -18.04
CA LYS A 127 34.78 5.50 -17.04
C LYS A 127 34.52 4.63 -15.83
N THR A 128 35.51 4.46 -14.94
CA THR A 128 35.24 3.84 -13.64
C THR A 128 34.68 4.89 -12.67
N PRO A 129 33.86 4.49 -11.68
CA PRO A 129 33.34 5.43 -10.67
C PRO A 129 34.44 6.22 -9.96
N ASP A 130 35.55 5.57 -9.64
CA ASP A 130 36.67 6.19 -8.92
C ASP A 130 37.47 7.15 -9.82
N THR A 131 37.70 6.80 -11.08
CA THR A 131 38.35 7.73 -12.04
C THR A 131 37.47 8.95 -12.34
N LEU A 132 36.15 8.77 -12.39
CA LEU A 132 35.22 9.89 -12.56
C LEU A 132 35.31 10.88 -11.39
N VAL A 133 35.31 10.39 -10.15
CA VAL A 133 35.44 11.23 -8.95
C VAL A 133 36.83 11.87 -8.88
N ALA A 134 37.89 11.10 -9.13
CA ALA A 134 39.26 11.61 -9.13
C ALA A 134 39.46 12.74 -10.15
N SER A 135 38.86 12.63 -11.35
CA SER A 135 38.95 13.68 -12.37
C SER A 135 38.34 15.02 -11.97
N CYS A 136 37.47 15.04 -10.95
CA CYS A 136 36.85 16.25 -10.43
C CYS A 136 37.72 16.99 -9.39
N LEU A 137 38.81 16.36 -8.92
CA LEU A 137 39.75 16.92 -7.95
C LEU A 137 41.03 17.35 -8.67
N THR A 138 41.60 18.49 -8.27
CA THR A 138 42.96 18.91 -8.68
C THR A 138 44.02 18.17 -7.87
N GLU A 139 45.30 18.32 -8.24
CA GLU A 139 46.44 17.74 -7.51
C GLU A 139 46.49 18.24 -6.04
N GLU A 140 45.98 19.44 -5.78
CA GLU A 140 45.85 20.05 -4.45
C GLU A 140 44.59 19.58 -3.70
N CYS A 141 43.86 18.59 -4.24
CA CYS A 141 42.58 18.08 -3.72
C CYS A 141 41.41 19.09 -3.71
N ASP A 142 41.54 20.19 -4.44
CA ASP A 142 40.48 21.17 -4.64
C ASP A 142 39.53 20.80 -5.79
N LEU A 143 38.34 21.37 -5.79
CA LEU A 143 37.32 21.10 -6.80
C LEU A 143 37.64 21.80 -8.13
N ASN A 144 37.83 21.01 -9.19
CA ASN A 144 38.05 21.56 -10.52
C ASN A 144 36.73 22.04 -11.16
N SER A 145 36.47 23.35 -11.04
CA SER A 145 35.24 23.98 -11.54
C SER A 145 34.98 23.74 -13.03
N ARG A 146 36.03 23.61 -13.87
CA ARG A 146 35.88 23.35 -15.32
C ARG A 146 35.37 21.93 -15.57
N VAL A 147 35.90 20.95 -14.84
CA VAL A 147 35.49 19.54 -14.98
C VAL A 147 34.08 19.34 -14.44
N ILE A 148 33.72 20.01 -13.34
CA ILE A 148 32.36 19.96 -12.78
C ILE A 148 31.34 20.52 -13.77
N ARG A 149 31.67 21.60 -14.48
CA ARG A 149 30.81 22.13 -15.56
C ARG A 149 30.61 21.11 -16.68
N ARG A 150 31.69 20.50 -17.19
CA ARG A 150 31.61 19.44 -18.21
C ARG A 150 30.81 18.23 -17.74
N LEU A 151 30.94 17.85 -16.47
CA LEU A 151 30.16 16.77 -15.89
C LEU A 151 28.67 17.13 -15.83
N SER A 152 28.34 18.38 -15.51
CA SER A 152 26.96 18.87 -15.55
C SER A 152 26.37 18.77 -16.96
N GLU A 153 27.13 19.17 -17.97
CA GLU A 153 26.76 19.05 -19.40
C GLU A 153 26.55 17.57 -19.78
N SER A 154 27.49 16.69 -19.38
CA SER A 154 27.38 15.24 -19.64
C SER A 154 26.15 14.60 -18.98
N ILE A 155 25.73 15.09 -17.80
CA ILE A 155 24.49 14.60 -17.17
C ILE A 155 23.26 15.07 -17.96
N ASP A 156 23.29 16.26 -18.55
CA ASP A 156 22.20 16.74 -19.41
C ASP A 156 22.10 15.94 -20.72
N ASP A 157 23.25 15.63 -21.34
CA ASP A 157 23.31 14.73 -22.49
C ASP A 157 22.77 13.33 -22.14
N TYR A 158 23.09 12.82 -20.95
CA TYR A 158 22.55 11.56 -20.46
C TYR A 158 21.02 11.62 -20.23
N ILE A 159 20.48 12.77 -19.80
CA ILE A 159 19.03 12.98 -19.74
C ILE A 159 18.42 12.89 -21.16
N GLY A 160 19.10 13.48 -22.15
CA GLY A 160 18.76 13.36 -23.57
C GLY A 160 18.70 11.91 -24.04
N GLU A 161 19.74 11.12 -23.75
CA GLU A 161 19.82 9.69 -24.08
C GLU A 161 18.69 8.88 -23.42
N LEU A 162 18.45 9.09 -22.12
CA LEU A 162 17.36 8.40 -21.42
C LEU A 162 15.99 8.74 -22.01
N ARG A 163 15.81 9.98 -22.49
CA ARG A 163 14.58 10.43 -23.15
C ARG A 163 14.43 9.80 -24.53
N ALA A 164 15.51 9.75 -25.32
CA ALA A 164 15.54 9.06 -26.61
C ALA A 164 15.23 7.56 -26.47
N ALA A 165 15.71 6.92 -25.40
CA ALA A 165 15.39 5.54 -25.04
C ALA A 165 13.93 5.32 -24.56
N GLY A 166 13.11 6.38 -24.49
CA GLY A 166 11.69 6.30 -24.11
C GLY A 166 11.45 6.15 -22.60
N SER A 167 12.41 6.56 -21.76
CA SER A 167 12.22 6.53 -20.30
C SER A 167 11.19 7.55 -19.83
N SER A 168 10.38 7.18 -18.82
CA SER A 168 9.40 8.11 -18.26
C SER A 168 10.09 9.27 -17.49
N PRO A 169 9.49 10.48 -17.43
CA PRO A 169 10.11 11.62 -16.73
C PRO A 169 10.48 11.32 -15.27
N ASN A 170 9.63 10.54 -14.57
CA ASN A 170 9.92 10.13 -13.21
C ASN A 170 11.12 9.16 -13.12
N THR A 171 11.28 8.27 -14.10
CA THR A 171 12.46 7.39 -14.19
C THR A 171 13.73 8.22 -14.38
N ILE A 172 13.71 9.18 -15.31
CA ILE A 172 14.84 10.10 -15.54
C ILE A 172 15.20 10.84 -14.25
N ASN A 173 14.20 11.36 -13.53
CA ASN A 173 14.43 12.05 -12.26
C ASN A 173 15.07 11.16 -11.19
N VAL A 174 14.74 9.86 -11.16
CA VAL A 174 15.38 8.90 -10.27
C VAL A 174 16.84 8.68 -10.66
N HIS A 175 17.16 8.52 -11.95
CA HIS A 175 18.53 8.41 -12.43
C HIS A 175 19.38 9.62 -12.05
N VAL A 176 18.89 10.83 -12.36
CA VAL A 176 19.57 12.09 -12.01
C VAL A 176 19.76 12.22 -10.50
N SER A 177 18.76 11.82 -9.70
CA SER A 177 18.87 11.89 -8.23
C SER A 177 19.88 10.89 -7.68
N ALA A 178 20.01 9.71 -8.28
CA ALA A 178 21.02 8.73 -7.90
C ALA A 178 22.43 9.25 -8.17
N VAL A 179 22.69 9.75 -9.39
CA VAL A 179 23.99 10.34 -9.77
C VAL A 179 24.33 11.55 -8.91
N ARG A 180 23.37 12.45 -8.64
CA ARG A 180 23.60 13.61 -7.77
C ARG A 180 23.93 13.20 -6.33
N THR A 181 23.26 12.18 -5.81
CA THR A 181 23.53 11.67 -4.46
C THR A 181 24.89 10.98 -4.39
N PHE A 182 25.30 10.27 -5.44
CA PHE A 182 26.64 9.71 -5.58
C PHE A 182 27.72 10.79 -5.50
N LEU A 183 27.56 11.87 -6.28
CA LEU A 183 28.53 12.97 -6.31
C LEU A 183 28.56 13.72 -4.97
N LYS A 184 27.39 13.97 -4.37
CA LYS A 184 27.29 14.55 -3.02
C LYS A 184 27.94 13.67 -1.95
N ALA A 185 27.75 12.35 -1.99
CA ALA A 185 28.40 11.44 -1.05
C ALA A 185 29.94 11.45 -1.17
N ASN A 186 30.45 11.83 -2.34
CA ASN A 186 31.87 12.03 -2.62
C ASN A 186 32.31 13.50 -2.48
N ARG A 187 31.49 14.36 -1.86
CA ARG A 187 31.76 15.79 -1.62
C ARG A 187 31.91 16.64 -2.88
N ILE A 188 31.34 16.20 -4.00
CA ILE A 188 31.30 16.97 -5.25
C ILE A 188 29.91 17.62 -5.36
N GLU A 189 29.88 18.95 -5.37
CA GLU A 189 28.67 19.72 -5.60
C GLU A 189 28.57 20.16 -7.05
N ILE A 190 27.40 19.97 -7.65
CA ILE A 190 27.14 20.30 -9.06
C ILE A 190 26.05 21.37 -9.11
N PRO A 191 26.15 22.34 -10.04
CA PRO A 191 25.08 23.26 -10.37
C PRO A 191 23.72 22.58 -10.59
N GLN A 192 22.66 23.37 -10.52
CA GLN A 192 21.31 22.85 -10.70
C GLN A 192 21.07 22.39 -12.14
N ILE A 193 20.97 21.07 -12.32
CA ILE A 193 20.58 20.45 -13.57
C ILE A 193 19.07 20.59 -13.77
N LEU A 194 18.67 21.06 -14.95
CA LEU A 194 17.27 21.16 -15.34
C LEU A 194 16.69 19.75 -15.51
N LYS A 195 15.63 19.46 -14.75
CA LYS A 195 14.94 18.18 -14.82
C LYS A 195 13.74 18.28 -15.75
N PRO A 196 13.40 17.21 -16.51
CA PRO A 196 12.17 17.21 -17.28
C PRO A 196 10.96 17.36 -16.36
N ARG A 197 10.01 18.22 -16.74
CA ARG A 197 8.76 18.41 -15.99
C ARG A 197 8.02 17.08 -15.89
N ILE A 198 7.66 16.68 -14.67
CA ILE A 198 6.92 15.45 -14.43
C ILE A 198 5.52 15.64 -15.00
N ARG A 199 5.18 14.85 -16.03
CA ARG A 199 3.82 14.75 -16.57
C ARG A 199 3.25 13.37 -16.24
N ILE A 200 1.94 13.28 -16.02
CA ILE A 200 1.25 12.02 -15.81
C ILE A 200 1.21 11.28 -17.14
N VAL A 201 2.17 10.38 -17.37
CA VAL A 201 2.22 9.54 -18.58
C VAL A 201 1.13 8.46 -18.56
N TYR A 202 0.69 8.04 -17.38
CA TYR A 202 -0.33 7.01 -17.20
C TYR A 202 -1.28 7.41 -16.07
N GLY A 203 -2.56 7.57 -16.38
CA GLY A 203 -3.61 7.81 -15.39
C GLY A 203 -3.91 6.54 -14.59
N ASP A 204 -3.61 6.55 -13.30
CA ASP A 204 -4.00 5.48 -12.36
C ASP A 204 -5.27 5.91 -11.62
N ARG A 205 -6.35 5.16 -11.79
CA ARG A 205 -7.68 5.45 -11.24
C ARG A 205 -8.04 4.54 -10.07
N SER A 206 -8.97 4.98 -9.23
CA SER A 206 -9.64 4.08 -8.29
C SER A 206 -10.68 3.21 -9.03
N PRO A 207 -10.91 1.96 -8.59
CA PRO A 207 -12.05 1.18 -9.04
C PRO A 207 -13.37 1.82 -8.55
N THR A 208 -14.49 1.56 -9.22
CA THR A 208 -15.82 1.96 -8.74
C THR A 208 -16.34 0.96 -7.70
N SER A 209 -17.37 1.34 -6.93
CA SER A 209 -18.02 0.40 -5.99
C SER A 209 -18.61 -0.81 -6.71
N GLU A 210 -19.19 -0.62 -7.90
CA GLU A 210 -19.73 -1.72 -8.72
C GLU A 210 -18.63 -2.67 -9.21
N GLU A 211 -17.51 -2.13 -9.70
CA GLU A 211 -16.36 -2.93 -10.10
C GLU A 211 -15.79 -3.74 -8.93
N LEU A 212 -15.73 -3.14 -7.74
CA LEU A 212 -15.29 -3.84 -6.53
C LEU A 212 -16.28 -4.90 -6.06
N SER A 213 -17.59 -4.61 -6.12
CA SER A 213 -18.63 -5.59 -5.81
C SER A 213 -18.54 -6.80 -6.75
N ASN A 214 -18.39 -6.54 -8.06
CA ASN A 214 -18.17 -7.60 -9.04
C ASN A 214 -16.87 -8.38 -8.78
N LEU A 215 -15.78 -7.68 -8.40
CA LEU A 215 -14.52 -8.30 -8.03
C LEU A 215 -14.66 -9.27 -6.85
N LEU A 216 -15.51 -8.95 -5.86
CA LEU A 216 -15.78 -9.82 -4.72
C LEU A 216 -16.50 -11.11 -5.14
N ASN A 217 -17.30 -11.10 -6.21
CA ASN A 217 -17.97 -12.31 -6.71
C ASN A 217 -16.97 -13.38 -7.21
N PHE A 218 -15.85 -12.94 -7.80
CA PHE A 218 -14.78 -13.84 -8.28
C PHE A 218 -13.74 -14.22 -7.21
N ALA A 219 -13.80 -13.58 -6.04
CA ALA A 219 -12.79 -13.74 -5.00
C ALA A 219 -13.16 -14.87 -4.03
N ASP A 220 -12.18 -15.73 -3.70
CA ASP A 220 -12.32 -16.68 -2.60
C ASP A 220 -12.46 -15.95 -1.25
N LEU A 221 -12.91 -16.63 -0.19
CA LEU A 221 -13.08 -16.02 1.14
C LEU A 221 -11.84 -15.25 1.64
N ARG A 222 -10.66 -15.86 1.53
CA ARG A 222 -9.38 -15.20 1.89
C ARG A 222 -9.12 -13.94 1.06
N GLU A 223 -9.54 -13.96 -0.20
CA GLU A 223 -9.29 -12.88 -1.16
C GLU A 223 -10.29 -11.74 -0.98
N LYS A 224 -11.53 -12.05 -0.61
CA LYS A 224 -12.52 -11.09 -0.11
C LYS A 224 -11.99 -10.34 1.11
N VAL A 225 -11.37 -11.03 2.06
CA VAL A 225 -10.70 -10.38 3.22
C VAL A 225 -9.59 -9.43 2.76
N ILE A 226 -8.73 -9.85 1.83
CA ILE A 226 -7.64 -8.99 1.32
C ILE A 226 -8.20 -7.72 0.66
N ILE A 227 -9.20 -7.87 -0.22
CA ILE A 227 -9.80 -6.75 -0.95
C ILE A 227 -10.49 -5.79 0.01
N THR A 228 -11.35 -6.30 0.88
CA THR A 228 -12.12 -5.48 1.82
C THR A 228 -11.24 -4.76 2.82
N LEU A 229 -10.20 -5.38 3.37
CA LEU A 229 -9.24 -4.69 4.25
C LEU A 229 -8.49 -3.57 3.53
N LEU A 230 -8.06 -3.77 2.28
CA LEU A 230 -7.35 -2.72 1.52
C LEU A 230 -8.25 -1.56 1.10
N ALA A 231 -9.48 -1.87 0.68
CA ALA A 231 -10.43 -0.89 0.18
C ALA A 231 -11.15 -0.13 1.31
N LEU A 232 -11.44 -0.80 2.43
CA LEU A 232 -12.19 -0.23 3.56
C LEU A 232 -11.32 0.18 4.75
N GLY A 233 -10.15 -0.43 4.94
CA GLY A 233 -9.21 -0.04 6.00
C GLY A 233 -8.05 0.83 5.51
N GLY A 234 -7.96 1.07 4.20
CA GLY A 234 -6.98 1.97 3.60
C GLY A 234 -5.52 1.53 3.75
N PHE A 235 -5.21 0.27 4.09
CA PHE A 235 -3.83 -0.16 4.39
C PHE A 235 -2.88 -0.09 3.18
N ARG A 236 -1.57 0.11 3.45
CA ARG A 236 -0.54 -0.20 2.45
C ARG A 236 -0.43 -1.71 2.32
N VAL A 237 -0.21 -2.23 1.10
CA VAL A 237 -0.02 -3.67 0.85
C VAL A 237 1.03 -4.28 1.78
N GLY A 238 2.16 -3.59 1.98
CA GLY A 238 3.22 -4.06 2.88
C GLY A 238 2.85 -4.05 4.36
N THR A 239 1.95 -3.18 4.79
CA THR A 239 1.42 -3.14 6.16
C THR A 239 0.48 -4.32 6.39
N LEU A 240 -0.46 -4.56 5.47
CA LEU A 240 -1.41 -5.67 5.56
C LEU A 240 -0.71 -7.04 5.69
N CYS A 241 0.40 -7.23 4.98
CA CYS A 241 1.23 -8.44 5.06
C CYS A 241 1.81 -8.74 6.45
N LYS A 242 1.95 -7.73 7.30
CA LYS A 242 2.59 -7.80 8.62
C LYS A 242 1.57 -7.75 9.77
N LEU A 243 0.28 -7.57 9.47
CA LEU A 243 -0.74 -7.58 10.52
C LEU A 243 -0.88 -8.99 11.08
N GLU A 244 -1.00 -9.04 12.39
CA GLU A 244 -1.20 -10.24 13.23
C GLU A 244 -2.54 -10.15 13.96
N TYR A 245 -3.01 -11.27 14.52
CA TYR A 245 -4.29 -11.33 15.23
C TYR A 245 -4.38 -10.34 16.40
N ARG A 246 -3.26 -10.07 17.11
CA ARG A 246 -3.21 -9.09 18.20
C ARG A 246 -3.77 -7.70 17.85
N HIS A 247 -3.67 -7.28 16.59
CA HIS A 247 -4.12 -5.95 16.15
C HIS A 247 -5.65 -5.81 16.05
N ILE A 248 -6.39 -6.92 16.04
CA ILE A 248 -7.86 -6.93 15.93
C ILE A 248 -8.54 -7.60 17.11
N LYS A 249 -7.79 -8.33 17.94
CA LYS A 249 -8.29 -9.26 18.95
C LYS A 249 -9.32 -8.60 19.87
N HIS A 250 -8.97 -7.43 20.44
CA HIS A 250 -9.80 -6.73 21.42
C HIS A 250 -11.21 -6.42 20.89
N ASP A 251 -11.31 -5.66 19.80
CA ASP A 251 -12.60 -5.28 19.21
C ASP A 251 -13.36 -6.48 18.62
N LEU A 252 -12.66 -7.46 18.06
CA LEU A 252 -13.28 -8.65 17.46
C LEU A 252 -13.95 -9.54 18.53
N GLU A 253 -13.29 -9.74 19.67
CA GLU A 253 -13.79 -10.57 20.78
C GLU A 253 -14.91 -9.86 21.56
N GLN A 254 -14.81 -8.55 21.72
CA GLN A 254 -15.84 -7.71 22.35
C GLN A 254 -17.01 -7.37 21.40
N ASN A 255 -16.98 -7.83 20.15
CA ASN A 255 -17.97 -7.53 19.11
C ASN A 255 -18.23 -6.04 18.88
N ILE A 256 -17.24 -5.18 19.13
CA ILE A 256 -17.30 -3.74 18.91
C ILE A 256 -17.26 -3.47 17.40
N ARG A 257 -18.11 -2.56 16.91
CA ARG A 257 -18.18 -2.19 15.49
C ARG A 257 -18.22 -0.68 15.34
N PRO A 258 -17.53 -0.10 14.33
CA PRO A 258 -16.49 -0.68 13.47
C PRO A 258 -15.26 -1.18 14.24
N ILE A 259 -14.63 -2.26 13.76
CA ILE A 259 -13.45 -2.84 14.41
C ILE A 259 -12.27 -1.90 14.22
N HIS A 260 -11.62 -1.53 15.32
CA HIS A 260 -10.38 -0.77 15.36
C HIS A 260 -9.17 -1.65 15.05
N LEU A 261 -8.23 -1.08 14.30
CA LEU A 261 -6.90 -1.63 14.06
C LEU A 261 -5.86 -0.56 14.36
N SER A 262 -5.06 -0.78 15.41
CA SER A 262 -3.89 0.04 15.68
C SER A 262 -2.69 -0.50 14.91
N VAL A 263 -2.04 0.36 14.12
CA VAL A 263 -0.86 0.00 13.33
C VAL A 263 0.36 0.71 13.91
N GLU A 264 1.26 -0.07 14.48
CA GLU A 264 2.51 0.41 15.05
C GLU A 264 3.46 0.95 13.99
N SER A 265 4.24 1.96 14.35
CA SER A 265 5.21 2.60 13.46
C SER A 265 6.22 1.60 12.88
N GLU A 266 6.60 0.56 13.62
CA GLU A 266 7.53 -0.49 13.19
C GLU A 266 7.06 -1.26 11.94
N ILE A 267 5.74 -1.43 11.82
CA ILE A 267 5.11 -2.09 10.70
C ILE A 267 5.15 -1.18 9.48
N VAL A 268 4.96 0.13 9.71
CA VAL A 268 4.89 1.18 8.69
C VAL A 268 6.23 1.39 7.99
N LYS A 269 6.15 1.59 6.66
CA LYS A 269 7.33 1.90 5.86
C LYS A 269 7.97 3.20 6.38
N GLY A 270 9.26 3.11 6.75
CA GLY A 270 10.04 4.26 7.21
C GLY A 270 9.89 4.55 8.71
N LYS A 271 9.15 3.73 9.46
CA LYS A 271 8.96 3.88 10.92
C LYS A 271 8.49 5.27 11.35
N THR A 272 7.65 5.89 10.53
CA THR A 272 7.39 7.33 10.59
C THR A 272 6.33 7.71 11.61
N CYS A 273 5.24 6.94 11.68
CA CYS A 273 4.10 7.21 12.56
C CYS A 273 3.30 5.93 12.81
N ASP A 274 2.80 5.80 14.03
CA ASP A 274 1.68 4.97 14.40
C ASP A 274 0.37 5.61 13.92
N TYR A 275 -0.63 4.78 13.63
CA TYR A 275 -1.95 5.27 13.25
C TYR A 275 -3.03 4.24 13.53
N ASP A 276 -4.25 4.75 13.68
CA ASP A 276 -5.43 3.93 13.90
C ASP A 276 -6.33 3.97 12.67
N THR A 277 -6.87 2.83 12.29
CA THR A 277 -7.85 2.71 11.22
C THR A 277 -8.95 1.76 11.63
N PHE A 278 -10.02 1.71 10.84
CA PHE A 278 -11.22 0.96 11.17
C PHE A 278 -11.70 0.14 9.99
N ILE A 279 -12.42 -0.94 10.27
CA ILE A 279 -13.06 -1.76 9.26
C ILE A 279 -14.55 -1.92 9.54
N GLY A 280 -15.35 -1.76 8.49
CA GLY A 280 -16.80 -1.84 8.56
C GLY A 280 -17.35 -3.26 8.78
N ALA A 281 -18.67 -3.36 8.87
CA ALA A 281 -19.38 -4.64 9.10
C ALA A 281 -19.12 -5.68 7.99
N GLU A 282 -19.00 -5.24 6.73
CA GLU A 282 -18.73 -6.10 5.58
C GLU A 282 -17.38 -6.83 5.70
N ALA A 283 -16.30 -6.07 5.92
CA ALA A 283 -14.97 -6.63 6.14
C ALA A 283 -14.93 -7.53 7.40
N THR A 284 -15.62 -7.12 8.46
CA THR A 284 -15.73 -7.88 9.71
C THR A 284 -16.36 -9.25 9.48
N LYS A 285 -17.42 -9.34 8.67
CA LYS A 285 -18.07 -10.62 8.33
C LYS A 285 -17.10 -11.56 7.62
N PHE A 286 -16.48 -11.11 6.53
CA PHE A 286 -15.52 -11.93 5.80
C PHE A 286 -14.32 -12.35 6.65
N LEU A 287 -13.88 -11.47 7.55
CA LEU A 287 -12.78 -11.75 8.46
C LEU A 287 -13.15 -12.84 9.47
N LYS A 288 -14.32 -12.76 10.10
CA LYS A 288 -14.81 -13.81 11.01
C LYS A 288 -14.94 -15.16 10.30
N ASP A 289 -15.58 -15.17 9.14
CA ASP A 289 -15.74 -16.38 8.32
C ASP A 289 -14.37 -16.99 7.95
N TYR A 290 -13.39 -16.13 7.61
CA TYR A 290 -12.04 -16.56 7.28
C TYR A 290 -11.30 -17.16 8.49
N LEU A 291 -11.42 -16.55 9.68
CA LEU A 291 -10.82 -17.09 10.90
C LEU A 291 -11.47 -18.43 11.31
N THR A 292 -12.78 -18.57 11.16
CA THR A 292 -13.50 -19.83 11.38
C THR A 292 -13.02 -20.92 10.42
N LEU A 293 -12.86 -20.59 9.14
CA LEU A 293 -12.30 -21.53 8.15
C LEU A 293 -10.88 -21.98 8.51
N ARG A 294 -10.05 -21.08 9.07
CA ARG A 294 -8.70 -21.41 9.53
C ARG A 294 -8.71 -22.36 10.73
N LYS A 295 -9.58 -22.09 11.72
CA LYS A 295 -9.76 -22.97 12.89
C LYS A 295 -10.22 -24.37 12.49
N ARG A 296 -11.11 -24.47 11.50
CA ARG A 296 -11.61 -25.76 10.99
C ARG A 296 -10.62 -26.49 10.08
N GLY A 297 -9.75 -25.76 9.38
CA GLY A 297 -8.95 -26.31 8.29
C GLY A 297 -9.78 -26.56 7.01
N THR A 298 -9.09 -26.92 5.92
CA THR A 298 -9.76 -27.25 4.66
C THR A 298 -10.18 -28.72 4.64
N PRO A 299 -11.38 -29.06 4.12
CA PRO A 299 -11.83 -30.46 3.99
C PRO A 299 -10.86 -31.35 3.20
N SER A 300 -10.14 -30.77 2.23
CA SER A 300 -9.13 -31.45 1.41
C SER A 300 -7.86 -31.86 2.19
N GLY A 301 -7.71 -31.48 3.47
CA GLY A 301 -6.52 -31.76 4.28
C GLY A 301 -5.26 -30.97 3.90
N LYS A 302 -5.31 -30.16 2.83
CA LYS A 302 -4.20 -29.32 2.35
C LYS A 302 -3.76 -28.29 3.38
N ILE A 303 -4.73 -27.67 4.05
CA ILE A 303 -4.52 -26.73 5.15
C ILE A 303 -5.06 -27.41 6.41
N PRO A 304 -4.19 -27.75 7.38
CA PRO A 304 -4.64 -28.33 8.64
C PRO A 304 -5.40 -27.28 9.47
N PRO A 305 -6.27 -27.73 10.39
CA PRO A 305 -6.80 -26.90 11.47
C PRO A 305 -5.66 -26.22 12.22
N GLU A 306 -5.82 -24.94 12.58
CA GLU A 306 -4.82 -24.20 13.34
C GLU A 306 -5.42 -23.43 14.52
N THR A 307 -4.65 -23.32 15.59
CA THR A 307 -4.97 -22.51 16.76
C THR A 307 -4.50 -21.08 16.54
N ILE A 308 -5.40 -20.11 16.64
CA ILE A 308 -5.10 -18.70 16.39
C ILE A 308 -4.56 -18.08 17.67
N THR A 309 -3.29 -17.69 17.64
CA THR A 309 -2.59 -16.97 18.72
C THR A 309 -2.35 -15.52 18.34
N ASP A 310 -1.92 -14.69 19.30
CA ASP A 310 -1.73 -13.25 19.12
C ASP A 310 -0.69 -12.92 18.02
N THR A 311 0.35 -13.73 17.89
CA THR A 311 1.43 -13.60 16.88
C THR A 311 1.08 -14.24 15.54
N THR A 312 -0.08 -14.90 15.44
CA THR A 312 -0.49 -15.54 14.20
C THR A 312 -0.75 -14.47 13.13
N PRO A 313 -0.21 -14.61 11.91
CA PRO A 313 -0.44 -13.63 10.84
C PRO A 313 -1.92 -13.57 10.52
N LEU A 314 -2.44 -12.34 10.36
CA LEU A 314 -3.84 -12.08 10.08
C LEU A 314 -4.29 -12.72 8.77
N ILE A 315 -3.42 -12.70 7.76
CA ILE A 315 -3.65 -13.35 6.46
C ILE A 315 -2.46 -14.26 6.13
N ARG A 316 -2.72 -15.56 6.05
CA ARG A 316 -1.70 -16.56 5.71
C ARG A 316 -1.57 -16.84 4.22
N THR A 317 -0.42 -17.39 3.85
CA THR A 317 -0.19 -18.00 2.53
C THR A 317 -0.93 -19.34 2.36
N LYS A 318 -1.31 -19.65 1.11
CA LYS A 318 -1.93 -20.92 0.71
C LYS A 318 -0.89 -22.05 0.48
N THR A 319 0.39 -21.70 0.41
CA THR A 319 1.45 -22.61 -0.08
C THR A 319 2.05 -23.50 1.02
N HIS A 320 2.12 -23.01 2.25
CA HIS A 320 2.73 -23.73 3.37
C HIS A 320 1.66 -24.26 4.31
N LYS A 321 1.90 -25.44 4.91
CA LYS A 321 1.03 -26.01 5.96
C LYS A 321 1.03 -25.13 7.21
N GLU A 322 2.21 -24.65 7.59
CA GLU A 322 2.38 -23.68 8.68
C GLU A 322 1.82 -22.29 8.32
N PRO A 323 1.28 -21.55 9.30
CA PRO A 323 0.77 -20.19 9.11
C PRO A 323 1.93 -19.20 8.88
N LYS A 324 2.29 -18.99 7.62
CA LYS A 324 3.27 -17.95 7.22
C LYS A 324 2.57 -16.72 6.63
N PRO A 325 3.03 -15.50 6.91
CA PRO A 325 2.46 -14.28 6.37
C PRO A 325 2.60 -14.22 4.84
N LEU A 326 1.69 -13.49 4.19
CA LEU A 326 1.82 -13.18 2.77
C LEU A 326 2.96 -12.20 2.52
N THR A 327 3.74 -12.44 1.47
CA THR A 327 4.67 -11.43 0.96
C THR A 327 3.94 -10.39 0.12
N ARG A 328 4.49 -9.17 0.05
CA ARG A 328 3.96 -8.06 -0.77
C ARG A 328 3.74 -8.48 -2.23
N ASP A 329 4.67 -9.29 -2.74
CA ASP A 329 4.67 -9.74 -4.12
C ASP A 329 3.57 -10.78 -4.39
N GLN A 330 3.41 -11.75 -3.48
CA GLN A 330 2.29 -12.70 -3.50
C GLN A 330 0.94 -11.97 -3.45
N LEU A 331 0.79 -11.00 -2.56
CA LEU A 331 -0.44 -10.23 -2.42
C LEU A 331 -0.74 -9.43 -3.70
N SER A 332 0.28 -8.77 -4.27
CA SER A 332 0.14 -8.04 -5.54
C SER A 332 -0.26 -8.97 -6.70
N ARG A 333 0.27 -10.19 -6.75
CA ARG A 333 -0.11 -11.21 -7.73
C ARG A 333 -1.55 -11.69 -7.55
N VAL A 334 -2.00 -11.88 -6.31
CA VAL A 334 -3.39 -12.25 -6.00
C VAL A 334 -4.36 -11.19 -6.52
N ILE A 335 -4.12 -9.92 -6.19
CA ILE A 335 -4.98 -8.81 -6.64
C ILE A 335 -4.98 -8.69 -8.16
N ARG A 336 -3.79 -8.73 -8.79
CA ARG A 336 -3.70 -8.63 -10.25
C ARG A 336 -4.48 -9.76 -10.95
N ARG A 337 -4.35 -10.99 -10.47
CA ARG A 337 -5.10 -12.13 -11.00
C ARG A 337 -6.61 -11.90 -10.88
N LEU A 338 -7.09 -11.35 -9.77
CA LEU A 338 -8.51 -11.03 -9.58
C LEU A 338 -8.98 -9.94 -10.54
N TYR A 339 -8.19 -8.89 -10.74
CA TYR A 339 -8.51 -7.86 -11.73
C TYR A 339 -8.56 -8.39 -13.16
N THR A 340 -7.66 -9.30 -13.53
CA THR A 340 -7.73 -9.96 -14.84
C THR A 340 -8.98 -10.85 -14.97
N LYS A 341 -9.32 -11.62 -13.93
CA LYS A 341 -10.54 -12.44 -13.91
C LYS A 341 -11.82 -11.62 -14.02
N ALA A 342 -11.87 -10.46 -13.35
CA ALA A 342 -13.01 -9.55 -13.38
C ALA A 342 -13.05 -8.65 -14.63
N GLY A 343 -12.13 -8.83 -15.60
CA GLY A 343 -12.09 -8.03 -16.84
C GLY A 343 -11.64 -6.58 -16.65
N LEU A 344 -11.19 -6.17 -15.46
CA LEU A 344 -10.75 -4.80 -15.18
C LEU A 344 -9.37 -4.49 -15.78
N ILE A 345 -8.61 -5.53 -16.07
CA ILE A 345 -7.27 -5.45 -16.63
C ILE A 345 -7.15 -6.47 -17.76
N ALA A 346 -6.56 -6.05 -18.89
CA ALA A 346 -6.25 -6.94 -19.99
C ALA A 346 -5.34 -8.10 -19.55
N SER A 347 -5.62 -9.31 -20.06
CA SER A 347 -4.79 -10.50 -19.84
C SER A 347 -3.39 -10.35 -20.44
N THR A 348 -3.23 -9.50 -21.45
CA THR A 348 -1.94 -9.24 -22.08
C THR A 348 -1.02 -8.41 -21.17
N PRO A 349 0.30 -8.73 -21.13
CA PRO A 349 1.26 -7.95 -20.38
C PRO A 349 1.35 -6.53 -20.94
N GLN A 350 0.89 -5.55 -20.16
CA GLN A 350 1.05 -4.13 -20.46
C GLN A 350 2.17 -3.54 -19.60
N ARG A 351 2.88 -2.55 -20.15
CA ARG A 351 3.92 -1.80 -19.42
C ARG A 351 3.36 -1.19 -18.13
N ARG A 352 2.12 -0.70 -18.15
CA ARG A 352 1.43 -0.12 -16.99
C ARG A 352 -0.08 -0.29 -17.09
N TYR A 353 -0.70 -0.75 -16.00
CA TYR A 353 -2.15 -0.84 -15.85
C TYR A 353 -2.74 0.42 -15.19
N CYS A 354 -3.99 0.73 -15.56
CA CYS A 354 -4.81 1.80 -15.00
C CYS A 354 -5.31 1.51 -13.57
N ILE A 355 -5.46 0.23 -13.22
CA ILE A 355 -5.82 -0.25 -11.88
C ILE A 355 -4.70 -1.15 -11.34
N ARG A 356 -4.39 -1.02 -10.05
CA ARG A 356 -3.28 -1.69 -9.35
C ARG A 356 -3.67 -2.01 -7.91
N PRO A 357 -2.88 -2.83 -7.20
CA PRO A 357 -3.05 -3.01 -5.75
C PRO A 357 -3.18 -1.71 -4.96
N HIS A 358 -2.47 -0.65 -5.38
CA HIS A 358 -2.56 0.66 -4.74
C HIS A 358 -3.87 1.40 -5.02
N SER A 359 -4.60 1.05 -6.09
CA SER A 359 -5.87 1.65 -6.46
C SER A 359 -6.98 1.33 -5.44
N LEU A 360 -6.91 0.21 -4.72
CA LEU A 360 -7.81 -0.08 -3.59
C LEU A 360 -7.63 0.94 -2.45
N ARG A 361 -6.38 1.31 -2.17
CA ARG A 361 -6.09 2.34 -1.18
C ARG A 361 -6.50 3.75 -1.67
N LYS A 362 -6.48 3.98 -2.99
CA LYS A 362 -7.07 5.20 -3.57
C LYS A 362 -8.58 5.22 -3.38
N TYR A 363 -9.27 4.09 -3.60
CA TYR A 363 -10.71 3.97 -3.37
C TYR A 363 -11.09 4.40 -1.95
N PHE A 364 -10.39 3.91 -0.92
CA PHE A 364 -10.60 4.34 0.47
C PHE A 364 -10.61 5.87 0.63
N LYS A 365 -9.56 6.53 0.14
CA LYS A 365 -9.41 7.98 0.23
C LYS A 365 -10.49 8.72 -0.56
N THR A 366 -10.72 8.33 -1.80
CA THR A 366 -11.70 8.96 -2.70
C THR A 366 -13.11 8.86 -2.12
N GLN A 367 -13.50 7.68 -1.65
CA GLN A 367 -14.85 7.45 -1.13
C GLN A 367 -15.09 8.17 0.20
N LEU A 368 -14.15 8.11 1.15
CA LEU A 368 -14.31 8.85 2.41
C LEU A 368 -14.37 10.36 2.19
N THR A 369 -13.59 10.88 1.22
CA THR A 369 -13.66 12.30 0.85
C THR A 369 -15.02 12.63 0.24
N ALA A 370 -15.55 11.78 -0.65
CA ALA A 370 -16.87 11.97 -1.25
C ALA A 370 -18.01 11.89 -0.21
N LEU A 371 -17.82 11.11 0.86
CA LEU A 371 -18.75 10.98 1.99
C LEU A 371 -18.60 12.12 3.02
N GLY A 372 -17.76 13.12 2.76
CA GLY A 372 -17.61 14.31 3.60
C GLY A 372 -16.71 14.14 4.83
N THR A 373 -15.92 13.06 4.91
CA THR A 373 -14.95 12.92 6.01
C THR A 373 -13.80 13.92 5.82
N PRO A 374 -13.39 14.68 6.86
CA PRO A 374 -12.31 15.65 6.72
C PRO A 374 -10.99 14.98 6.35
N ARG A 375 -10.20 15.66 5.50
CA ARG A 375 -9.02 15.08 4.84
C ARG A 375 -7.95 14.65 5.85
N GLU A 376 -7.78 15.42 6.90
CA GLU A 376 -6.76 15.22 7.93
C GLU A 376 -6.98 13.88 8.65
N TYR A 377 -8.23 13.52 8.97
CA TYR A 377 -8.57 12.23 9.57
C TYR A 377 -8.35 11.07 8.59
N ILE A 378 -8.66 11.26 7.29
CA ILE A 378 -8.39 10.25 6.27
C ILE A 378 -6.88 10.02 6.14
N GLU A 379 -6.08 11.08 6.11
CA GLU A 379 -4.62 11.00 6.04
C GLU A 379 -4.04 10.32 7.29
N TYR A 380 -4.60 10.57 8.49
CA TYR A 380 -4.29 9.84 9.71
C TYR A 380 -4.59 8.34 9.57
N MET A 381 -5.82 7.97 9.20
CA MET A 381 -6.23 6.57 9.03
C MET A 381 -5.40 5.83 7.97
N MET A 382 -4.81 6.56 7.03
CA MET A 382 -3.90 6.03 6.02
C MET A 382 -2.46 5.89 6.55
N GLY A 383 -2.10 6.48 7.68
CA GLY A 383 -0.73 6.55 8.18
C GLY A 383 0.15 7.41 7.28
N HIS A 384 -0.35 8.59 6.91
CA HIS A 384 0.43 9.66 6.31
C HIS A 384 0.94 10.60 7.39
N LYS A 385 2.09 11.24 7.16
CA LYS A 385 2.65 12.20 8.10
C LYS A 385 1.77 13.45 8.10
N ILE A 386 1.13 13.72 9.23
CA ILE A 386 0.30 14.91 9.43
C ILE A 386 1.20 16.09 9.82
N SER A 387 0.68 17.30 9.69
CA SER A 387 1.30 18.50 10.24
C SER A 387 1.57 18.34 11.74
N THR A 388 2.72 18.80 12.21
CA THR A 388 3.11 18.76 13.63
C THR A 388 2.09 19.46 14.54
N TYR A 389 1.34 20.43 14.01
CA TYR A 389 0.35 21.20 14.76
C TYR A 389 -1.00 20.49 14.95
N GLN A 390 -1.19 19.30 14.36
CA GLN A 390 -2.44 18.56 14.45
C GLN A 390 -2.21 17.20 15.11
N ASP A 391 -2.54 17.12 16.40
CA ASP A 391 -2.56 15.86 17.14
C ASP A 391 -3.96 15.22 17.08
N ILE A 392 -4.18 14.45 16.02
CA ILE A 392 -5.43 13.71 15.82
C ILE A 392 -5.56 12.56 16.82
N LYS A 393 -4.44 11.99 17.26
CA LYS A 393 -4.42 10.84 18.17
C LYS A 393 -4.99 11.20 19.55
N MET A 394 -4.77 12.44 20.00
CA MET A 394 -5.33 12.97 21.26
C MET A 394 -6.87 12.87 21.33
N LYS A 395 -7.58 12.91 20.19
CA LYS A 395 -9.06 12.83 20.18
C LYS A 395 -9.61 11.48 20.64
N GLY A 396 -8.77 10.45 20.69
CA GLY A 396 -9.15 9.13 21.18
C GLY A 396 -9.82 8.24 20.12
N ILE A 397 -9.81 6.93 20.41
CA ILE A 397 -10.23 5.90 19.46
C ILE A 397 -11.74 5.99 19.19
N ASP A 398 -12.56 6.25 20.20
CA ASP A 398 -14.02 6.33 20.05
C ASP A 398 -14.47 7.49 19.16
N PHE A 399 -13.79 8.63 19.25
CA PHE A 399 -14.07 9.78 18.39
C PHE A 399 -13.78 9.43 16.92
N LEU A 400 -12.62 8.84 16.64
CA LEU A 400 -12.25 8.42 15.28
C LEU A 400 -13.14 7.30 14.76
N ARG A 401 -13.54 6.37 15.64
CA ARG A 401 -14.51 5.30 15.34
C ARG A 401 -15.85 5.89 14.94
N ASN A 402 -16.32 6.93 15.64
CA ASN A 402 -17.56 7.63 15.32
C ASN A 402 -17.51 8.34 13.97
N ILE A 403 -16.39 8.99 13.64
CA ILE A 403 -16.18 9.60 12.32
C ILE A 403 -16.26 8.53 11.22
N TYR A 404 -15.53 7.43 11.39
CA TYR A 404 -15.54 6.34 10.41
C TYR A 404 -16.94 5.71 10.30
N ARG A 405 -17.62 5.48 11.42
CA ARG A 405 -18.99 4.95 11.46
C ARG A 405 -19.98 5.87 10.74
N ALA A 406 -19.91 7.18 10.95
CA ALA A 406 -20.77 8.16 10.31
C ALA A 406 -20.60 8.19 8.79
N SER A 407 -19.39 7.94 8.29
CA SER A 407 -19.14 7.86 6.84
C SER A 407 -19.90 6.70 6.16
N ASN A 408 -20.21 5.63 6.91
CA ASN A 408 -20.88 4.43 6.41
C ASN A 408 -20.25 3.85 5.11
N LEU A 409 -18.92 3.80 5.07
CA LEU A 409 -18.17 3.27 3.92
C LEU A 409 -18.44 1.77 3.70
N SER A 410 -18.89 1.40 2.50
CA SER A 410 -19.12 0.01 2.07
C SER A 410 -18.80 -0.17 0.59
N ILE A 411 -18.40 -1.39 0.21
CA ILE A 411 -18.12 -1.76 -1.19
C ILE A 411 -19.40 -2.14 -1.93
N GLN A 412 -20.29 -2.85 -1.24
CA GLN A 412 -21.58 -3.21 -1.82
C GLN A 412 -22.26 -1.93 -2.28
N SER A 413 -22.77 -1.95 -3.51
CA SER A 413 -23.67 -0.87 -3.90
C SER A 413 -24.74 -0.82 -2.83
N ARG A 414 -25.12 0.39 -2.40
CA ARG A 414 -26.49 0.54 -1.94
C ARG A 414 -27.26 -0.02 -3.11
N THR A 415 -27.87 -1.20 -2.96
CA THR A 415 -28.97 -1.61 -3.84
C THR A 415 -29.72 -0.31 -4.01
N LYS A 416 -29.87 0.18 -5.26
CA LYS A 416 -30.73 1.35 -5.51
C LYS A 416 -31.98 0.98 -4.74
N ILE A 417 -32.16 1.57 -3.57
CA ILE A 417 -33.15 1.06 -2.64
C ILE A 417 -34.39 1.39 -3.43
N ASP A 418 -35.08 0.33 -3.87
CA ASP A 418 -36.18 0.51 -4.77
C ASP A 418 -37.12 1.47 -4.04
N ARG A 419 -37.27 2.68 -4.60
CA ARG A 419 -37.97 3.76 -3.91
C ARG A 419 -39.38 3.29 -3.60
N ALA A 420 -39.93 2.42 -4.46
CA ALA A 420 -41.19 1.73 -4.25
C ALA A 420 -41.14 0.82 -3.03
N PHE A 421 -40.09 -0.01 -2.85
CA PHE A 421 -39.95 -0.88 -1.69
C PHE A 421 -39.91 -0.11 -0.36
N MET A 422 -39.16 1.00 -0.27
CA MET A 422 -39.14 1.83 0.95
C MET A 422 -40.50 2.45 1.25
N LEU A 423 -41.17 2.97 0.23
CA LEU A 423 -42.51 3.53 0.40
C LEU A 423 -43.52 2.46 0.82
N LYS A 424 -43.45 1.25 0.24
CA LYS A 424 -44.27 0.10 0.62
C LYS A 424 -44.04 -0.28 2.09
N GLU A 425 -42.79 -0.32 2.56
CA GLU A 425 -42.47 -0.60 3.97
C GLU A 425 -42.93 0.52 4.90
N MET A 426 -42.74 1.80 4.55
CA MET A 426 -43.23 2.91 5.37
C MET A 426 -44.76 2.89 5.51
N ILE A 427 -45.49 2.64 4.42
CA ILE A 427 -46.96 2.50 4.44
C ILE A 427 -47.40 1.31 5.31
N ARG A 428 -46.68 0.18 5.24
CA ARG A 428 -46.91 -0.99 6.11
C ARG A 428 -46.67 -0.67 7.58
N THR A 429 -45.60 0.06 7.93
CA THR A 429 -45.35 0.46 9.32
C THR A 429 -46.45 1.37 9.87
N TRP A 430 -47.15 2.09 9.01
CA TRP A 430 -48.30 2.92 9.36
C TRP A 430 -49.61 2.13 9.44
N GLY A 431 -49.58 0.81 9.25
CA GLY A 431 -50.73 -0.09 9.37
C GLY A 431 -51.57 -0.22 8.10
N TYR A 432 -51.08 0.26 6.95
CA TYR A 432 -51.81 0.22 5.69
C TYR A 432 -51.19 -0.76 4.69
N ASP A 433 -52.04 -1.31 3.82
CA ASP A 433 -51.61 -2.23 2.78
C ASP A 433 -51.32 -1.47 1.47
N PRO A 434 -50.05 -1.37 1.04
CA PRO A 434 -49.68 -0.62 -0.14
C PRO A 434 -50.25 -1.20 -1.44
N GLU A 435 -50.55 -2.51 -1.50
CA GLU A 435 -51.10 -3.12 -2.72
C GLU A 435 -52.54 -2.70 -2.95
N LYS A 436 -53.34 -2.52 -1.88
CA LYS A 436 -54.70 -2.00 -1.99
C LYS A 436 -54.75 -0.58 -2.52
N ILE A 437 -53.75 0.24 -2.21
CA ILE A 437 -53.66 1.63 -2.70
C ILE A 437 -53.42 1.62 -4.21
N LEU A 438 -52.43 0.84 -4.66
CA LEU A 438 -52.11 0.69 -6.08
C LEU A 438 -53.29 0.13 -6.89
N VAL A 439 -54.01 -0.85 -6.35
CA VAL A 439 -55.20 -1.44 -6.99
C VAL A 439 -56.38 -0.47 -7.03
N LYS A 440 -56.65 0.24 -5.93
CA LYS A 440 -57.78 1.19 -5.86
C LYS A 440 -57.64 2.31 -6.89
N GLU A 441 -56.43 2.78 -7.12
CA GLU A 441 -56.14 3.86 -8.07
C GLU A 441 -56.11 3.35 -9.52
N ALA A 442 -55.61 2.12 -9.75
CA ALA A 442 -55.73 1.45 -11.05
C ALA A 442 -57.19 1.21 -11.48
N LEU A 443 -58.09 0.98 -10.51
CA LEU A 443 -59.53 0.86 -10.76
C LEU A 443 -60.22 2.22 -10.99
N ALA A 444 -59.67 3.32 -10.47
CA ALA A 444 -60.22 4.66 -10.65
C ALA A 444 -59.95 5.23 -12.05
N GLU A 445 -58.88 4.80 -12.72
CA GLU A 445 -58.50 5.23 -14.07
C GLU A 445 -58.36 4.05 -15.06
N PRO A 446 -59.46 3.39 -15.48
CA PRO A 446 -59.42 2.17 -16.29
C PRO A 446 -58.95 2.38 -17.76
N HIS A 447 -58.86 3.61 -18.24
CA HIS A 447 -58.57 3.94 -19.65
C HIS A 447 -57.15 4.49 -19.88
N ARG A 448 -56.16 4.03 -19.13
CA ARG A 448 -54.77 4.43 -19.37
C ARG A 448 -54.17 3.64 -20.53
N THR A 449 -54.30 4.17 -21.74
CA THR A 449 -53.63 3.62 -22.93
C THR A 449 -52.11 3.70 -22.74
N ILE A 450 -51.42 2.56 -22.78
CA ILE A 450 -49.96 2.46 -22.70
C ILE A 450 -49.37 2.91 -24.05
N CYS A 451 -49.36 4.21 -24.27
CA CYS A 451 -48.78 4.83 -25.45
C CYS A 451 -47.78 5.90 -25.00
N GLU A 452 -46.65 5.50 -24.43
CA GLU A 452 -45.37 6.19 -24.58
C GLU A 452 -44.26 5.39 -23.88
N LYS A 453 -43.33 4.89 -24.70
CA LYS A 453 -42.03 4.39 -24.25
C LYS A 453 -41.32 5.60 -23.61
N HIS A 454 -41.22 5.64 -22.28
CA HIS A 454 -40.05 6.12 -21.49
C HIS A 454 -40.36 6.48 -20.02
N THR A 455 -41.61 6.52 -19.57
CA THR A 455 -41.89 6.58 -18.11
C THR A 455 -42.06 5.17 -17.57
N THR A 456 -41.02 4.62 -16.94
CA THR A 456 -41.03 3.27 -16.37
C THR A 456 -42.16 3.13 -15.35
N ASN A 457 -42.88 2.01 -15.37
CA ASN A 457 -43.97 1.67 -14.43
C ASN A 457 -43.61 1.98 -12.96
N GLU A 458 -42.34 1.77 -12.61
CA GLU A 458 -41.73 2.06 -11.31
C GLU A 458 -41.85 3.53 -10.87
N GLU A 459 -41.72 4.51 -11.78
CA GLU A 459 -41.81 5.93 -11.43
C GLU A 459 -43.22 6.36 -11.09
N ASN A 460 -44.22 5.74 -11.73
CA ASN A 460 -45.62 5.97 -11.42
C ASN A 460 -45.98 5.34 -10.07
N GLU A 461 -45.57 4.10 -9.80
CA GLU A 461 -45.75 3.47 -8.48
C GLU A 461 -45.16 4.33 -7.36
N VAL A 462 -43.96 4.87 -7.55
CA VAL A 462 -43.29 5.75 -6.57
C VAL A 462 -44.08 7.04 -6.34
N LYS A 463 -44.62 7.67 -7.39
CA LYS A 463 -45.44 8.88 -7.26
C LYS A 463 -46.73 8.62 -6.48
N LEU A 464 -47.43 7.53 -6.79
CA LEU A 464 -48.70 7.18 -6.14
C LEU A 464 -48.49 6.88 -4.65
N LEU A 465 -47.52 6.02 -4.33
CA LEU A 465 -47.21 5.67 -2.94
C LEU A 465 -46.71 6.90 -2.15
N SER A 466 -45.96 7.81 -2.80
CA SER A 466 -45.52 9.05 -2.15
C SER A 466 -46.67 10.02 -1.86
N ASN A 467 -47.63 10.14 -2.77
CA ASN A 467 -48.81 10.99 -2.55
C ASN A 467 -49.73 10.40 -1.47
N ALA A 468 -49.94 9.09 -1.49
CA ALA A 468 -50.70 8.40 -0.44
C ALA A 468 -50.07 8.63 0.95
N LEU A 469 -48.75 8.46 1.07
CA LEU A 469 -48.03 8.72 2.32
C LEU A 469 -48.19 10.17 2.79
N LYS A 470 -48.13 11.17 1.89
CA LYS A 470 -48.33 12.59 2.24
C LYS A 470 -49.74 12.86 2.78
N GLU A 471 -50.77 12.32 2.14
CA GLU A 471 -52.16 12.47 2.59
C GLU A 471 -52.37 11.80 3.95
N MET A 472 -51.71 10.66 4.20
CA MET A 472 -51.74 9.99 5.49
C MET A 472 -51.08 10.82 6.58
N MET A 473 -49.87 11.36 6.33
CA MET A 473 -49.19 12.28 7.27
C MET A 473 -50.05 13.51 7.57
N LYS A 474 -50.70 14.08 6.56
CA LYS A 474 -51.57 15.24 6.72
C LYS A 474 -52.78 14.93 7.61
N LYS A 475 -53.41 13.77 7.43
CA LYS A 475 -54.54 13.32 8.28
C LYS A 475 -54.12 13.13 9.74
N GLU A 476 -52.97 12.50 9.97
CA GLU A 476 -52.47 12.28 11.33
C GLU A 476 -52.12 13.59 12.06
N LEU A 477 -51.49 14.53 11.34
CA LEU A 477 -51.21 15.87 11.88
C LEU A 477 -52.51 16.60 12.23
N LEU A 478 -53.54 16.53 11.38
CA LEU A 478 -54.84 17.13 11.65
C LEU A 478 -55.55 16.49 12.84
N THR A 479 -55.50 15.16 13.00
CA THR A 479 -56.06 14.48 14.18
C THR A 479 -55.29 14.80 15.47
N THR A 480 -53.97 15.02 15.37
CA THR A 480 -53.13 15.42 16.50
C THR A 480 -53.35 16.87 16.93
N ILE A 481 -53.70 17.75 15.98
CA ILE A 481 -54.09 19.13 16.28
C ILE A 481 -55.48 19.16 16.92
N ALA A 482 -56.44 18.41 16.37
CA ALA A 482 -57.79 18.31 16.91
C ALA A 482 -57.85 17.69 18.33
N SER A 483 -56.95 16.75 18.65
CA SER A 483 -56.86 16.17 20.00
C SER A 483 -56.23 17.12 21.03
N LYS A 484 -55.37 18.06 20.60
CA LYS A 484 -54.84 19.12 21.49
C LYS A 484 -55.85 20.23 21.78
N GLU A 485 -56.72 20.55 20.83
CA GLU A 485 -57.80 21.54 21.02
C GLU A 485 -58.90 21.03 21.97
N THR A 486 -59.13 19.72 22.04
CA THR A 486 -60.08 19.12 22.99
C THR A 486 -59.53 19.01 24.41
N GLN A 487 -58.20 18.95 24.59
CA GLN A 487 -57.55 18.93 25.90
C GLN A 487 -57.49 20.31 26.59
N THR A 488 -57.66 21.41 25.85
CA THR A 488 -57.58 22.78 26.40
C THR A 488 -58.93 23.33 26.89
N VAL A 489 -60.03 22.57 26.78
CA VAL A 489 -61.39 23.03 27.15
C VAL A 489 -61.83 22.55 28.55
N TYR A 490 -61.04 21.76 29.26
CA TYR A 490 -61.32 21.31 30.63
C TYR A 490 -60.16 21.63 31.59
N GLU A 491 -59.95 22.92 31.87
CA GLU A 491 -59.31 23.35 33.13
C GLU A 491 -60.41 24.03 33.97
N PRO A 492 -60.86 23.44 35.10
CA PRO A 492 -61.85 24.08 35.95
C PRO A 492 -61.21 25.32 36.59
N LEU A 493 -61.86 26.48 36.46
CA LEU A 493 -61.54 27.67 37.25
C LEU A 493 -61.63 27.31 38.74
N GLU A 494 -60.48 27.19 39.40
CA GLU A 494 -60.40 27.30 40.85
C GLU A 494 -60.85 28.71 41.25
N MET A 495 -62.05 28.76 41.83
CA MET A 495 -62.59 29.95 42.48
C MET A 495 -61.75 30.27 43.72
N TYR A 496 -61.01 31.38 43.66
CA TYR A 496 -60.33 32.00 44.80
C TYR A 496 -61.34 32.34 45.91
N LYS A 497 -61.02 31.94 47.14
CA LYS A 497 -61.46 32.57 48.39
C LYS A 497 -60.33 33.44 48.93
#